data_AF-A0A934D7U0-F1
#
_entry.id   AF-A0A934D7U0-F1
#
_cell.length_a   1.000
_cell.length_b   1.000
_cell.length_c   1.000
_cell.angle_alpha   90.00
_cell.angle_beta   90.00
_cell.angle_gamma   90.00
#
_symmetry.space_group_name_H-M   'P 1'
#
loop_
_entity.id
_entity.type
_entity.pdbx_description
1 polymer ?
#
loop_
_entity_poly.entity_id
_entity_poly.type
_entity_poly.pdbx_seq_one_letter_code
_entity_poly.pdbx_strand_id
1 'polypeptide(L)'
;MKNIVIATVLLLLVAAAGYGFTKQDFGGTSEDTATVGSGGVAGTRSVLDLSGQGLTKAPAYIFDRTDIENLNLSRNAITGALQAEVRRLQNLKVLDLSDNKFTGVPAEIGQLKKLEVLDLSNNELTGLPYELGSLSRLQLLDVSGNAYSEADLLKIKESLPSSTVIKTK
;
A
#
# COMPACT_ATOMS: atom_id res chain seq x y z
N MET A 1 4.87 -30.50 -15.98
CA MET A 1 4.17 -31.22 -14.89
C MET A 1 4.09 -30.26 -13.71
N LYS A 2 3.03 -29.45 -13.67
CA LYS A 2 1.92 -29.52 -12.70
C LYS A 2 2.35 -29.16 -11.26
N ASN A 3 2.02 -27.92 -10.90
CA ASN A 3 1.40 -27.48 -9.64
C ASN A 3 1.68 -28.34 -8.39
N ILE A 4 2.53 -27.77 -7.53
CA ILE A 4 2.45 -27.90 -6.07
C ILE A 4 2.44 -26.43 -5.58
N VAL A 5 1.29 -25.73 -5.60
CA VAL A 5 0.24 -25.71 -4.56
C VAL A 5 0.78 -25.21 -3.21
N ILE A 6 0.67 -23.89 -3.00
CA ILE A 6 -0.08 -23.27 -1.90
C ILE A 6 0.52 -23.32 -0.47
N ALA A 7 1.67 -23.93 -0.22
CA ALA A 7 2.37 -23.83 1.06
C ALA A 7 3.35 -22.62 1.08
N THR A 8 2.88 -21.36 1.14
CA THR A 8 2.80 -20.62 2.41
C THR A 8 1.62 -19.62 2.43
N VAL A 9 0.41 -20.06 2.07
CA VAL A 9 -0.81 -19.27 2.28
C VAL A 9 -1.19 -19.14 3.77
N LEU A 10 -0.46 -19.75 4.72
CA LEU A 10 -0.83 -19.69 6.14
C LEU A 10 0.37 -19.87 7.09
N LEU A 11 1.12 -18.81 7.34
CA LEU A 11 1.97 -18.67 8.54
C LEU A 11 2.04 -17.16 8.86
N LEU A 12 1.15 -16.53 9.62
CA LEU A 12 0.21 -16.97 10.66
C LEU A 12 -0.94 -15.94 10.73
N LEU A 13 -2.18 -16.41 10.85
CA LEU A 13 -3.20 -15.71 11.64
C LEU A 13 -2.65 -15.60 13.08
N VAL A 14 -2.84 -14.45 13.71
CA VAL A 14 -2.40 -14.09 15.08
C VAL A 14 -0.98 -13.51 15.16
N ALA A 15 -0.90 -12.19 14.96
CA ALA A 15 -0.38 -11.35 16.04
C ALA A 15 -1.55 -10.53 16.61
N ALA A 16 -2.55 -11.20 17.19
CA ALA A 16 -3.39 -10.57 18.20
C ALA A 16 -2.54 -10.46 19.48
N ALA A 17 -1.54 -9.58 19.46
CA ALA A 17 -0.72 -9.14 20.60
C ALA A 17 0.40 -8.20 20.08
N GLY A 18 0.06 -6.99 19.62
CA GLY A 18 1.01 -5.87 19.58
C GLY A 18 2.33 -6.05 18.82
N TYR A 19 2.37 -6.71 17.66
CA TYR A 19 3.58 -6.74 16.83
C TYR A 19 3.57 -5.60 15.80
N GLY A 20 4.39 -4.59 16.06
CA GLY A 20 4.79 -3.61 15.06
C GLY A 20 5.83 -4.22 14.13
N PHE A 21 5.60 -4.12 12.82
CA PHE A 21 6.64 -4.39 11.84
C PHE A 21 7.81 -3.43 12.09
N THR A 22 9.01 -3.97 12.24
CA THR A 22 10.24 -3.17 12.35
C THR A 22 11.01 -3.27 11.04
N LYS A 23 11.86 -2.27 10.77
CA LYS A 23 12.66 -2.15 9.54
C LYS A 23 13.54 -3.37 9.21
N GLN A 24 13.67 -4.34 10.12
CA GLN A 24 14.42 -5.58 9.92
C GLN A 24 13.68 -6.67 9.12
N ASP A 25 12.35 -6.61 8.99
CA ASP A 25 11.57 -7.69 8.39
C ASP A 25 11.64 -7.76 6.85
N PHE A 26 12.23 -6.75 6.19
CA PHE A 26 12.39 -6.68 4.73
C PHE A 26 13.85 -6.64 4.25
N GLY A 27 14.81 -7.07 5.09
CA GLY A 27 16.20 -7.19 4.67
C GLY A 27 16.82 -5.85 4.27
N GLY A 28 16.91 -4.93 5.23
CA GLY A 28 17.77 -3.75 5.16
C GLY A 28 18.64 -3.69 6.40
N THR A 29 19.88 -4.16 6.31
CA THR A 29 20.89 -3.86 7.33
C THR A 29 21.20 -2.38 7.29
N SER A 30 21.04 -1.71 8.42
CA SER A 30 21.44 -0.33 8.66
C SER A 30 22.95 -0.15 8.51
N GLU A 31 23.33 1.04 8.02
CA GLU A 31 24.68 1.63 7.98
C GLU A 31 25.62 1.01 6.94
N ASP A 32 25.89 1.71 5.83
CA ASP A 32 27.16 2.45 5.70
C ASP A 32 27.25 3.31 4.42
N THR A 33 27.81 4.50 4.59
CA THR A 33 28.47 5.42 3.64
C THR A 33 27.84 5.86 2.31
N ALA A 34 27.88 7.19 2.12
CA ALA A 34 28.00 7.84 0.84
C ALA A 34 28.99 7.13 -0.10
N THR A 35 28.58 6.83 -1.33
CA THR A 35 29.50 6.55 -2.43
C THR A 35 29.03 7.26 -3.70
N VAL A 36 29.79 8.28 -4.06
CA VAL A 36 29.93 8.76 -5.43
C VAL A 36 30.59 7.62 -6.21
N GLY A 37 29.93 7.08 -7.25
CA GLY A 37 30.50 6.00 -8.04
C GLY A 37 29.59 5.50 -9.14
N SER A 38 29.92 5.85 -10.37
CA SER A 38 29.37 5.34 -11.63
C SER A 38 29.50 3.82 -11.77
N GLY A 39 28.40 3.13 -12.08
CA GLY A 39 28.42 1.74 -12.51
C GLY A 39 27.03 1.12 -12.53
N GLY A 40 26.48 0.84 -13.72
CA GLY A 40 25.15 0.26 -13.87
C GLY A 40 25.03 -1.13 -13.22
N VAL A 41 24.01 -1.30 -12.39
CA VAL A 41 23.58 -2.60 -11.84
C VAL A 41 22.09 -2.76 -12.15
N ALA A 42 21.72 -3.92 -12.67
CA ALA A 42 20.36 -4.24 -13.07
C ALA A 42 19.35 -4.06 -11.91
N GLY A 43 18.37 -3.18 -12.12
CA GLY A 43 17.06 -3.21 -11.46
C GLY A 43 17.04 -3.03 -9.94
N THR A 44 17.59 -1.93 -9.41
CA THR A 44 17.27 -1.53 -8.03
C THR A 44 15.77 -1.23 -7.93
N ARG A 45 15.03 -2.00 -7.12
CA ARG A 45 13.64 -1.67 -6.75
C ARG A 45 13.61 -0.27 -6.15
N SER A 46 12.93 0.69 -6.79
CA SER A 46 12.81 2.04 -6.25
C SER A 46 11.81 2.04 -5.09
N VAL A 47 12.34 2.00 -3.87
CA VAL A 47 11.57 2.11 -2.62
C VAL A 47 11.69 3.53 -2.09
N LEU A 48 10.57 4.15 -1.72
CA LEU A 48 10.51 5.43 -1.03
C LEU A 48 9.78 5.27 0.29
N ASP A 49 10.51 5.42 1.40
CA ASP A 49 9.97 5.38 2.76
C ASP A 49 9.90 6.80 3.36
N LEU A 50 8.68 7.27 3.58
CA LEU A 50 8.34 8.54 4.22
C LEU A 50 7.52 8.32 5.50
N SER A 51 7.58 7.13 6.08
CA SER A 51 6.82 6.80 7.29
C SER A 51 7.32 7.58 8.50
N GLY A 52 6.41 7.93 9.43
CA GLY A 52 6.81 8.50 10.72
C GLY A 52 7.40 9.91 10.67
N GLN A 53 7.17 10.67 9.59
CA GLN A 53 7.79 11.99 9.40
C GLN A 53 6.94 13.18 9.89
N GLY A 54 5.78 12.91 10.51
CA GLY A 54 4.86 13.96 10.98
C GLY A 54 4.22 14.76 9.84
N LEU A 55 4.12 14.16 8.64
CA LEU A 55 3.53 14.80 7.46
C LEU A 55 2.04 15.02 7.69
N THR A 56 1.57 16.22 7.37
CA THR A 56 0.13 16.57 7.38
C THR A 56 -0.50 16.50 5.98
N LYS A 57 0.34 16.43 4.95
CA LYS A 57 -0.02 16.24 3.54
C LYS A 57 1.05 15.39 2.84
N ALA A 58 0.63 14.61 1.86
CA ALA A 58 1.55 13.92 0.96
C ALA A 58 2.37 14.96 0.14
N PRO A 59 3.72 14.89 0.13
CA PRO A 59 4.53 15.83 -0.64
C PRO A 59 4.30 15.69 -2.15
N ALA A 60 4.03 16.80 -2.85
CA ALA A 60 3.65 16.74 -4.26
C ALA A 60 4.69 16.07 -5.18
N TYR A 61 5.98 16.17 -4.84
CA TYR A 61 7.07 15.60 -5.64
C TYR A 61 6.99 14.06 -5.76
N ILE A 62 6.30 13.37 -4.83
CA ILE A 62 6.20 11.91 -4.89
C ILE A 62 5.46 11.48 -6.15
N PHE A 63 4.51 12.28 -6.64
CA PHE A 63 3.70 11.92 -7.81
C PHE A 63 4.43 12.04 -9.14
N ASP A 64 5.61 12.68 -9.15
CA ASP A 64 6.48 12.75 -10.32
C ASP A 64 7.53 11.63 -10.34
N ARG A 65 7.62 10.85 -9.26
CA ARG A 65 8.54 9.71 -9.13
C ARG A 65 7.94 8.43 -9.72
N THR A 66 7.87 8.39 -11.04
CA THR A 66 7.33 7.24 -11.80
C THR A 66 8.21 6.00 -11.74
N ASP A 67 9.42 6.09 -11.19
CA ASP A 67 10.33 4.97 -10.96
C ASP A 67 9.92 4.11 -9.75
N ILE A 68 9.18 4.67 -8.79
CA ILE A 68 8.87 4.01 -7.51
C ILE A 68 7.99 2.77 -7.71
N GLU A 69 8.42 1.68 -7.09
CA GLU A 69 7.64 0.45 -6.97
C GLU A 69 6.99 0.32 -5.58
N ASN A 70 7.64 0.82 -4.53
CA ASN A 70 7.11 0.74 -3.15
C ASN A 70 7.11 2.13 -2.51
N LEU A 71 5.94 2.60 -2.12
CA LEU A 71 5.75 3.87 -1.42
C LEU A 71 5.17 3.61 -0.03
N ASN A 72 5.89 4.06 0.99
CA ASN A 72 5.41 4.03 2.36
C ASN A 72 5.18 5.46 2.89
N LEU A 73 3.92 5.79 3.21
CA LEU A 73 3.51 7.04 3.85
C LEU A 73 2.92 6.80 5.25
N SER A 74 3.08 5.62 5.83
CA SER A 74 2.40 5.24 7.07
C SER A 74 2.87 6.02 8.29
N ARG A 75 2.08 5.97 9.36
CA ARG A 75 2.41 6.60 10.66
C ARG A 75 2.68 8.09 10.53
N ASN A 76 1.85 8.79 9.76
CA ASN A 76 1.90 10.24 9.62
C ASN A 76 0.59 10.85 10.14
N ALA A 77 0.38 12.14 9.90
CA ALA A 77 -0.85 12.85 10.23
C ALA A 77 -1.54 13.37 8.95
N ILE A 78 -1.41 12.65 7.83
CA ILE A 78 -1.91 13.10 6.53
C ILE A 78 -3.44 13.10 6.56
N THR A 79 -4.03 14.25 6.25
CA THR A 79 -5.48 14.45 6.28
C THR A 79 -6.09 14.60 4.89
N GLY A 80 -7.42 14.45 4.80
CA GLY A 80 -8.18 14.64 3.58
C GLY A 80 -8.12 13.44 2.64
N ALA A 81 -8.53 13.64 1.39
CA ALA A 81 -8.46 12.58 0.38
C ALA A 81 -7.04 12.46 -0.20
N LEU A 82 -6.65 11.23 -0.57
CA LEU A 82 -5.47 11.00 -1.40
C LEU A 82 -5.62 11.73 -2.74
N GLN A 83 -4.55 12.34 -3.23
CA GLN A 83 -4.58 13.14 -4.46
C GLN A 83 -4.71 12.26 -5.72
N ALA A 84 -5.47 12.74 -6.72
CA ALA A 84 -5.70 12.05 -7.98
C ALA A 84 -4.40 11.76 -8.76
N GLU A 85 -3.37 12.56 -8.52
CA GLU A 85 -2.02 12.43 -9.04
C GLU A 85 -1.36 11.10 -8.71
N VAL A 86 -1.88 10.34 -7.73
CA VAL A 86 -1.45 8.96 -7.45
C VAL A 86 -1.45 8.09 -8.72
N ARG A 87 -2.34 8.36 -9.69
CA ARG A 87 -2.35 7.67 -10.99
C ARG A 87 -1.03 7.72 -11.75
N ARG A 88 -0.14 8.68 -11.45
CA ARG A 88 1.15 8.79 -12.15
C ARG A 88 2.14 7.69 -11.75
N LEU A 89 1.93 7.03 -10.61
CA LEU A 89 2.82 6.00 -10.05
C LEU A 89 2.62 4.64 -10.75
N GLN A 90 2.78 4.60 -12.08
CA GLN A 90 2.45 3.43 -12.92
C GLN A 90 3.29 2.18 -12.65
N ASN A 91 4.41 2.31 -11.93
CA ASN A 91 5.26 1.20 -11.50
C ASN A 91 4.96 0.68 -10.09
N LEU A 92 4.04 1.33 -9.37
CA LEU A 92 3.76 1.02 -7.97
C LEU A 92 3.15 -0.38 -7.82
N LYS A 93 3.76 -1.16 -6.92
CA LYS A 93 3.36 -2.51 -6.50
C LYS A 93 2.86 -2.51 -5.05
N VAL A 94 3.48 -1.69 -4.20
CA VAL A 94 3.11 -1.58 -2.78
C VAL A 94 2.84 -0.12 -2.44
N LEU A 95 1.67 0.13 -1.86
CA LEU A 95 1.29 1.42 -1.31
C LEU A 95 0.80 1.23 0.13
N ASP A 96 1.57 1.77 1.07
CA ASP A 96 1.22 1.79 2.49
C ASP A 96 0.80 3.21 2.92
N LEU A 97 -0.48 3.38 3.24
CA LEU A 97 -1.09 4.60 3.75
C LEU A 97 -1.59 4.43 5.20
N SER A 98 -1.21 3.34 5.87
CA SER A 98 -1.72 2.99 7.19
C SER A 98 -1.38 4.04 8.25
N ASP A 99 -2.13 4.06 9.35
CA ASP A 99 -1.88 4.94 10.50
C ASP A 99 -1.79 6.43 10.07
N ASN A 100 -2.83 6.92 9.41
CA ASN A 100 -2.98 8.31 8.95
C ASN A 100 -4.40 8.81 9.27
N LYS A 101 -4.82 9.92 8.65
CA LYS A 101 -6.17 10.50 8.78
C LYS A 101 -6.81 10.72 7.41
N PHE A 102 -6.57 9.82 6.46
CA PHE A 102 -7.19 9.90 5.15
C PHE A 102 -8.71 9.73 5.27
N THR A 103 -9.45 10.60 4.61
CA THR A 103 -10.93 10.59 4.59
C THR A 103 -11.49 10.12 3.25
N GLY A 104 -10.65 9.90 2.24
CA GLY A 104 -11.06 9.36 0.95
C GLY A 104 -9.91 8.86 0.08
N VAL A 105 -10.24 7.96 -0.85
CA VAL A 105 -9.34 7.45 -1.89
C VAL A 105 -9.93 7.84 -3.26
N PRO A 106 -9.14 8.43 -4.17
CA PRO A 106 -9.63 8.90 -5.46
C PRO A 106 -9.87 7.72 -6.42
N ALA A 107 -10.83 7.85 -7.34
CA ALA A 107 -11.12 6.85 -8.37
C ALA A 107 -9.88 6.49 -9.22
N GLU A 108 -8.98 7.45 -9.40
CA GLU A 108 -7.68 7.33 -10.06
C GLU A 108 -6.81 6.20 -9.52
N ILE A 109 -7.01 5.76 -8.27
CA ILE A 109 -6.28 4.61 -7.70
C ILE A 109 -6.43 3.37 -8.59
N GLY A 110 -7.59 3.17 -9.24
CA GLY A 110 -7.86 2.04 -10.11
C GLY A 110 -7.00 1.99 -11.38
N GLN A 111 -6.21 3.03 -11.65
CA GLN A 111 -5.28 3.10 -12.78
C GLN A 111 -3.92 2.44 -12.46
N LEU A 112 -3.64 2.09 -11.20
CA LEU A 112 -2.40 1.45 -10.79
C LEU A 112 -2.39 -0.05 -11.09
N LYS A 113 -2.29 -0.42 -12.37
CA LYS A 113 -2.43 -1.82 -12.83
C LYS A 113 -1.36 -2.79 -12.33
N LYS A 114 -0.30 -2.29 -11.71
CA LYS A 114 0.77 -3.08 -11.10
C LYS A 114 0.63 -3.22 -9.59
N LEU A 115 -0.35 -2.57 -8.97
CA LEU A 115 -0.52 -2.59 -7.51
C LEU A 115 -0.93 -3.99 -7.05
N GLU A 116 -0.16 -4.52 -6.12
CA GLU A 116 -0.32 -5.86 -5.53
C GLU A 116 -0.76 -5.76 -4.07
N VAL A 117 -0.28 -4.73 -3.35
CA VAL A 117 -0.60 -4.48 -1.95
C VAL A 117 -1.04 -3.03 -1.76
N LEU A 118 -2.21 -2.87 -1.14
CA LEU A 118 -2.73 -1.58 -0.71
C LEU A 118 -3.13 -1.67 0.77
N ASP A 119 -2.43 -0.93 1.62
CA ASP A 119 -2.75 -0.81 3.04
C ASP A 119 -3.37 0.57 3.31
N LEU A 120 -4.64 0.55 3.70
CA LEU A 120 -5.44 1.72 4.08
C LEU A 120 -5.84 1.65 5.57
N SER A 121 -5.27 0.73 6.34
CA SER A 121 -5.69 0.47 7.72
C SER A 121 -5.49 1.70 8.62
N ASN A 122 -6.27 1.80 9.70
CA ASN A 122 -6.16 2.87 10.69
C ASN A 122 -6.19 4.28 10.07
N ASN A 123 -7.29 4.58 9.38
CA ASN A 123 -7.59 5.87 8.77
C ASN A 123 -9.03 6.31 9.12
N GLU A 124 -9.50 7.40 8.53
CA GLU A 124 -10.85 7.96 8.77
C GLU A 124 -11.76 7.74 7.53
N LEU A 125 -11.53 6.66 6.78
CA LEU A 125 -12.26 6.36 5.55
C LEU A 125 -13.68 5.88 5.86
N THR A 126 -14.66 6.46 5.16
CA THR A 126 -16.08 6.06 5.24
C THR A 126 -16.56 5.30 4.01
N GLY A 127 -15.78 5.32 2.92
CA GLY A 127 -16.10 4.64 1.67
C GLY A 127 -14.86 4.46 0.80
N LEU A 128 -14.99 3.61 -0.21
CA LEU A 128 -13.94 3.33 -1.20
C LEU A 128 -14.48 3.49 -2.62
N PRO A 129 -13.64 3.93 -3.57
CA PRO A 129 -14.02 4.01 -4.97
C PRO A 129 -14.23 2.60 -5.55
N TYR A 130 -15.27 2.44 -6.37
CA TYR A 130 -15.56 1.17 -7.06
C TYR A 130 -14.41 0.78 -8.02
N GLU A 131 -13.62 1.76 -8.44
CA GLU A 131 -12.43 1.62 -9.27
C GLU A 131 -11.32 0.79 -8.61
N LEU A 132 -11.35 0.51 -7.30
CA LEU A 132 -10.46 -0.51 -6.72
C LEU A 132 -10.64 -1.87 -7.40
N GLY A 133 -11.83 -2.19 -7.91
CA GLY A 133 -12.07 -3.39 -8.71
C GLY A 133 -11.26 -3.47 -10.00
N SER A 134 -10.73 -2.35 -10.47
CA SER A 134 -9.88 -2.27 -11.66
C SER A 134 -8.41 -2.62 -11.40
N LEU A 135 -8.02 -2.87 -10.14
CA LEU A 135 -6.67 -3.28 -9.74
C LEU A 135 -6.47 -4.78 -9.98
N SER A 136 -6.30 -5.18 -11.24
CA SER A 136 -6.27 -6.59 -11.66
C SER A 136 -5.15 -7.45 -11.06
N ARG A 137 -4.14 -6.84 -10.41
CA ARG A 137 -3.04 -7.53 -9.73
C ARG A 137 -3.13 -7.47 -8.20
N LEU A 138 -4.17 -6.85 -7.65
CA LEU A 138 -4.30 -6.69 -6.21
C LEU A 138 -4.41 -8.07 -5.54
N GLN A 139 -3.55 -8.30 -4.56
CA GLN A 139 -3.50 -9.51 -3.76
C GLN A 139 -3.93 -9.25 -2.33
N LEU A 140 -3.61 -8.08 -1.79
CA LEU A 140 -3.95 -7.68 -0.43
C LEU A 140 -4.54 -6.27 -0.42
N LEU A 141 -5.70 -6.15 0.21
CA LEU A 141 -6.29 -4.89 0.62
C LEU A 141 -6.54 -4.92 2.13
N ASP A 142 -5.84 -4.06 2.89
CA ASP A 142 -6.15 -3.87 4.30
C ASP A 142 -6.94 -2.58 4.50
N VAL A 143 -8.14 -2.71 5.06
CA VAL A 143 -9.08 -1.62 5.33
C VAL A 143 -9.56 -1.66 6.79
N SER A 144 -8.85 -2.38 7.65
CA SER A 144 -9.12 -2.43 9.10
C SER A 144 -8.99 -1.04 9.75
N GLY A 145 -9.59 -0.85 10.93
CA GLY A 145 -9.45 0.41 11.68
C GLY A 145 -9.98 1.66 10.96
N ASN A 146 -11.03 1.54 10.15
CA ASN A 146 -11.69 2.65 9.45
C ASN A 146 -13.20 2.69 9.80
N ALA A 147 -13.93 3.67 9.26
CA ALA A 147 -15.33 3.94 9.59
C ALA A 147 -16.32 3.45 8.50
N TYR A 148 -16.06 2.29 7.88
CA TYR A 148 -16.92 1.73 6.84
C TYR A 148 -18.24 1.17 7.39
N SER A 149 -19.32 1.33 6.62
CA SER A 149 -20.53 0.55 6.85
C SER A 149 -20.39 -0.87 6.29
N GLU A 150 -21.19 -1.82 6.81
CA GLU A 150 -21.24 -3.18 6.25
C GLU A 150 -21.62 -3.20 4.76
N ALA A 151 -22.50 -2.28 4.35
CA ALA A 151 -22.92 -2.16 2.96
C ALA A 151 -21.76 -1.70 2.05
N ASP A 152 -20.90 -0.79 2.52
CA ASP A 152 -19.75 -0.33 1.74
C ASP A 152 -18.70 -1.45 1.61
N LEU A 153 -18.46 -2.20 2.68
CA LEU A 153 -17.58 -3.36 2.66
C LEU A 153 -18.09 -4.46 1.72
N LEU A 154 -19.41 -4.65 1.61
CA LEU A 154 -19.98 -5.63 0.69
C LEU A 154 -19.79 -5.21 -0.77
N LYS A 155 -20.11 -3.95 -1.11
CA LYS A 155 -19.95 -3.40 -2.46
C LYS A 155 -18.50 -3.52 -2.96
N ILE A 156 -17.53 -3.20 -2.10
CA ILE A 156 -16.13 -3.26 -2.51
C ILE A 156 -15.67 -4.71 -2.71
N LYS A 157 -16.09 -5.65 -1.87
CA LYS A 157 -15.81 -7.08 -2.03
C LYS A 157 -16.29 -7.63 -3.37
N GLU A 158 -17.47 -7.20 -3.82
CA GLU A 158 -18.04 -7.62 -5.11
C GLU A 158 -17.28 -7.04 -6.32
N SER A 159 -16.65 -5.87 -6.15
CA SER A 159 -15.89 -5.21 -7.22
C SER A 159 -14.48 -5.78 -7.41
N LEU A 160 -13.88 -6.31 -6.35
CA LEU A 160 -12.47 -6.68 -6.31
C LEU A 160 -12.17 -7.97 -7.09
N PRO A 161 -10.93 -8.14 -7.60
CA PRO A 161 -10.50 -9.41 -8.16
C PRO A 161 -10.74 -10.55 -7.16
N SER A 162 -11.23 -11.70 -7.62
CA SER A 162 -11.54 -12.86 -6.77
C SER A 162 -10.33 -13.42 -6.01
N SER A 163 -9.11 -13.10 -6.43
CA SER A 163 -7.85 -13.44 -5.77
C SER A 163 -7.49 -12.52 -4.60
N THR A 164 -8.22 -11.42 -4.40
CA THR A 164 -7.86 -10.39 -3.41
C THR A 164 -8.22 -10.84 -2.00
N VAL A 165 -7.22 -10.87 -1.12
CA VAL A 165 -7.42 -11.02 0.32
C VAL A 165 -7.77 -9.65 0.90
N ILE A 166 -8.87 -9.57 1.65
CA ILE A 166 -9.35 -8.32 2.24
C ILE A 166 -9.38 -8.46 3.75
N LYS A 167 -8.72 -7.53 4.45
CA LYS A 167 -8.76 -7.42 5.91
C LYS A 167 -9.66 -6.24 6.31
N THR A 168 -10.61 -6.48 7.20
CA THR A 168 -11.65 -5.50 7.55
C THR A 168 -11.85 -5.29 9.05
N LYS A 169 -11.04 -5.94 9.90
CA LYS A 169 -11.16 -5.88 11.36
C LYS A 169 -9.84 -5.46 11.96
#